data_AF-A0AA36EXB6-F1
#
_entry.id   AF-A0AA36EXB6-F1
#
_cell.length_a   1.000
_cell.length_b   1.000
_cell.length_c   1.000
_cell.angle_alpha   90.00
_cell.angle_beta   90.00
_cell.angle_gamma   90.00
#
_symmetry.space_group_name_H-M   'P 1'
#
loop_
_entity.id
_entity.type
_entity.pdbx_description
1 polymer ?
#
loop_
_entity_poly.entity_id
_entity_poly.type
_entity_poly.pdbx_seq_one_letter_code
_entity_poly.pdbx_strand_id
1 'polypeptide(L)'
;MQFFPKRIFIQFGTIFALLVFNSLTKVDGQTQQTSSHHDYCIIGAGPSGLQMGYFLEKSGRDYIIFERTNTSGNFFTKYPRHRTLISINKRNTGRTNKEFNMRHDWNSLLSDKEHLKLRYYSKEMFPHADVLVKYLSDFQRMNNLNVQFNAEMSNIQTVRNDSVKEKHTFTMSDQYNNKYACRWLIVATGLWKPNIPKFDGIELTQGYESISINADDFEGKSVLILGRGNSAFETANAIYGATNVVHMIARSRVRLAWATHYVGDLRAVNNGVLDTYQLKSLDGIAEAFLSDETKLMSKNGKYQLVTDDEFFDNFAFRESYDVIIRCLGFTFDDELFYNPYSPPLFGMAQSWKRMAICENAG
;
A
#
# COMPACT_ATOMS: atom_id res chain seq x y z
N MET A 1 81.19 -19.01 -18.84
CA MET A 1 80.79 -17.74 -18.18
C MET A 1 79.86 -18.11 -17.03
N GLN A 2 80.35 -18.46 -15.82
CA GLN A 2 80.82 -17.57 -14.74
C GLN A 2 79.74 -16.51 -14.40
N PHE A 3 79.16 -16.36 -13.20
CA PHE A 3 79.40 -16.88 -11.84
C PHE A 3 78.04 -16.82 -11.06
N PHE A 4 77.71 -17.86 -10.28
CA PHE A 4 76.97 -17.74 -8.99
C PHE A 4 78.01 -17.50 -7.86
N PRO A 5 77.72 -17.29 -6.55
CA PRO A 5 76.49 -17.04 -5.78
C PRO A 5 76.67 -15.90 -4.72
N LYS A 6 75.68 -15.66 -3.83
CA LYS A 6 75.90 -15.50 -2.36
C LYS A 6 74.59 -15.45 -1.54
N ARG A 7 74.51 -16.35 -0.56
CA ARG A 7 73.63 -16.33 0.64
C ARG A 7 74.08 -15.26 1.64
N ILE A 8 73.21 -14.94 2.62
CA ILE A 8 73.42 -14.47 4.04
C ILE A 8 72.17 -13.62 4.41
N PHE A 9 71.46 -13.66 5.54
CA PHE A 9 71.54 -14.35 6.84
C PHE A 9 70.14 -14.34 7.50
N ILE A 10 70.03 -15.12 8.58
CA ILE A 10 68.87 -15.38 9.45
C ILE A 10 68.56 -14.18 10.35
N GLN A 11 67.27 -13.89 10.59
CA GLN A 11 66.83 -13.43 11.92
C GLN A 11 65.39 -13.89 12.24
N PHE A 12 65.29 -14.74 13.25
CA PHE A 12 64.06 -14.96 14.02
C PHE A 12 63.69 -13.65 14.73
N GLY A 13 62.46 -13.19 14.57
CA GLY A 13 61.94 -11.99 15.22
C GLY A 13 60.48 -12.20 15.60
N THR A 14 60.29 -12.72 16.81
CA THR A 14 59.06 -12.82 17.59
C THR A 14 58.17 -11.59 17.42
N ILE A 15 57.00 -11.72 16.79
CA ILE A 15 55.96 -10.68 16.89
C ILE A 15 55.10 -11.02 18.10
N PHE A 16 55.36 -10.24 19.15
CA PHE A 16 54.60 -10.16 20.39
C PHE A 16 53.10 -10.07 20.11
N ALA A 17 52.35 -11.05 20.61
CA ALA A 17 50.93 -10.89 20.88
C ALA A 17 50.79 -9.87 22.02
N LEU A 18 50.44 -8.63 21.68
CA LEU A 18 50.02 -7.63 22.66
C LEU A 18 48.58 -7.97 23.10
N LEU A 19 48.49 -8.91 24.03
CA LEU A 19 47.32 -9.08 24.90
C LEU A 19 47.29 -7.88 25.85
N VAL A 20 46.59 -6.83 25.45
CA VAL A 20 46.18 -5.77 26.37
C VAL A 20 45.04 -6.33 27.21
N PHE A 21 45.38 -6.86 28.38
CA PHE A 21 44.45 -7.00 29.50
C PHE A 21 44.06 -5.59 29.94
N ASN A 22 42.93 -5.09 29.45
CA ASN A 22 42.27 -3.96 30.10
C ASN A 22 41.41 -4.51 31.23
N SER A 23 41.79 -4.11 32.44
CA SER A 23 41.12 -4.38 33.70
C SER A 23 39.61 -4.18 33.61
N LEU A 24 38.87 -5.17 34.09
CA LEU A 24 37.45 -5.07 34.39
C LEU A 24 37.24 -4.05 35.52
N THR A 25 37.01 -2.79 35.17
CA THR A 25 36.19 -1.91 35.99
C THR A 25 34.76 -2.09 35.55
N LYS A 26 33.96 -2.68 36.43
CA LYS A 26 32.52 -2.86 36.29
C LYS A 26 31.88 -1.47 36.34
N VAL A 27 31.76 -0.82 35.19
CA VAL A 27 30.86 0.32 35.00
C VAL A 27 29.50 -0.28 34.70
N ASP A 28 28.50 0.01 35.53
CA ASP A 28 27.12 -0.36 35.29
C ASP A 28 26.71 0.09 33.89
N GLY A 29 26.63 -0.87 32.99
CA GLY A 29 26.27 -0.66 31.59
C GLY A 29 24.78 -0.36 31.50
N GLN A 30 24.42 0.92 31.61
CA GLN A 30 23.31 1.38 30.77
C GLN A 30 23.80 1.31 29.33
N THR A 31 23.36 0.29 28.59
CA THR A 31 23.46 0.25 27.13
C THR A 31 22.80 1.52 26.59
N GLN A 32 23.61 2.54 26.31
CA GLN A 32 23.21 3.64 25.43
C GLN A 32 22.98 3.01 24.06
N GLN A 33 21.75 2.59 23.82
CA GLN A 33 21.28 2.17 22.51
C GLN A 33 21.38 3.41 21.63
N THR A 34 22.42 3.47 20.81
CA THR A 34 22.67 4.61 19.91
C THR A 34 21.51 4.69 18.93
N SER A 35 20.63 5.67 19.12
CA SER A 35 19.56 5.94 18.17
C SER A 35 20.18 6.39 16.85
N SER A 36 19.85 5.71 15.76
CA SER A 36 20.24 6.16 14.42
C SER A 36 19.41 7.40 14.08
N HIS A 37 20.09 8.53 13.87
CA HIS A 37 19.45 9.82 13.62
C HIS A 37 19.61 10.22 12.15
N HIS A 38 18.50 10.60 11.52
CA HIS A 38 18.44 11.18 10.18
C HIS A 38 17.66 12.51 10.18
N ASP A 39 17.93 13.43 9.26
CA ASP A 39 17.08 14.62 9.13
C ASP A 39 15.65 14.27 8.66
N TYR A 40 15.51 13.32 7.71
CA TYR A 40 14.23 12.88 7.15
C TYR A 40 14.05 11.35 7.25
N CYS A 41 12.96 10.90 7.88
CA CYS A 41 12.53 9.51 7.79
C CYS A 41 11.26 9.41 6.93
N ILE A 42 11.28 8.49 5.97
CA ILE A 42 10.12 8.12 5.15
C ILE A 42 9.71 6.72 5.54
N ILE A 43 8.43 6.50 5.85
CA ILE A 43 7.90 5.16 6.16
C ILE A 43 7.10 4.65 4.96
N GLY A 44 7.61 3.63 4.29
CA GLY A 44 7.03 2.94 3.14
C GLY A 44 7.79 3.19 1.84
N ALA A 45 8.20 2.12 1.15
CA ALA A 45 8.86 2.18 -0.17
C ALA A 45 7.87 1.92 -1.33
N GLY A 46 6.66 2.46 -1.23
CA GLY A 46 5.70 2.55 -2.34
C GLY A 46 6.01 3.73 -3.29
N PRO A 47 5.17 3.99 -4.30
CA PRO A 47 5.36 5.09 -5.25
C PRO A 47 5.65 6.44 -4.59
N SER A 48 4.85 6.82 -3.58
CA SER A 48 5.01 8.09 -2.87
C SER A 48 6.34 8.19 -2.10
N GLY A 49 6.71 7.13 -1.39
CA GLY A 49 7.94 7.10 -0.61
C GLY A 49 9.20 7.13 -1.49
N LEU A 50 9.21 6.34 -2.57
CA LEU A 50 10.30 6.37 -3.55
C LEU A 50 10.40 7.71 -4.29
N GLN A 51 9.27 8.32 -4.65
CA GLN A 51 9.28 9.63 -5.29
C GLN A 51 9.85 10.71 -4.37
N MET A 52 9.50 10.66 -3.08
CA MET A 52 10.04 11.58 -2.09
C MET A 52 11.54 11.35 -1.87
N GLY A 53 11.95 10.09 -1.69
CA GLY A 53 13.35 9.71 -1.58
C GLY A 53 14.18 10.20 -2.76
N TYR A 54 13.68 10.08 -3.98
CA TYR A 54 14.33 10.60 -5.18
C TYR A 54 14.59 12.11 -5.11
N PHE A 55 13.63 12.91 -4.64
CA PHE A 55 13.83 14.36 -4.53
C PHE A 55 14.76 14.75 -3.38
N LEU A 56 14.73 14.01 -2.26
CA LEU A 56 15.66 14.21 -1.15
C LEU A 56 17.10 13.85 -1.54
N GLU A 57 17.29 12.72 -2.23
CA GLU A 57 18.56 12.28 -2.81
C GLU A 57 19.12 13.35 -3.76
N LYS A 58 18.31 13.80 -4.74
CA LYS A 58 18.71 14.82 -5.71
C LYS A 58 19.09 16.15 -5.04
N SER A 59 18.53 16.43 -3.86
CA SER A 59 18.79 17.64 -3.07
C SER A 59 19.93 17.46 -2.07
N GLY A 60 20.61 16.31 -2.04
CA GLY A 60 21.70 16.01 -1.10
C GLY A 60 21.26 16.06 0.37
N ARG A 61 20.01 15.67 0.67
CA ARG A 61 19.48 15.64 2.03
C ARG A 61 19.84 14.33 2.71
N ASP A 62 20.00 14.37 4.04
CA ASP A 62 20.13 13.18 4.85
C ASP A 62 18.74 12.56 5.09
N TYR A 63 18.51 11.40 4.50
CA TYR A 63 17.23 10.69 4.61
C TYR A 63 17.41 9.17 4.65
N ILE A 64 16.36 8.51 5.14
CA ILE A 64 16.21 7.06 5.07
C ILE A 64 14.76 6.71 4.76
N ILE A 65 14.55 5.68 3.93
CA ILE A 65 13.23 5.07 3.69
C ILE A 65 13.19 3.74 4.42
N PHE A 66 12.21 3.55 5.30
CA PHE A 66 11.95 2.25 5.94
C PHE A 66 10.87 1.50 5.18
N GLU A 67 11.14 0.24 4.83
CA GLU A 67 10.17 -0.65 4.19
C GLU A 67 10.07 -1.94 4.99
N ARG A 68 8.85 -2.31 5.39
CA ARG A 68 8.62 -3.50 6.22
C ARG A 68 8.95 -4.80 5.50
N THR A 69 8.88 -4.82 4.17
CA THR A 69 9.18 -6.01 3.35
C THR A 69 10.56 -5.94 2.73
N ASN A 70 10.92 -6.95 1.93
CA ASN A 70 12.18 -7.02 1.21
C ASN A 70 12.13 -6.41 -0.20
N THR A 71 11.02 -5.79 -0.59
CA THR A 71 10.83 -5.24 -1.94
C THR A 71 10.09 -3.91 -1.92
N SER A 72 10.47 -3.02 -2.85
CA SER A 72 9.70 -1.81 -3.09
C SER A 72 8.36 -2.12 -3.77
N GLY A 73 7.36 -1.29 -3.52
CA GLY A 73 6.05 -1.44 -4.15
C GLY A 73 5.30 -2.71 -3.73
N ASN A 74 5.59 -3.27 -2.55
CA ASN A 74 5.03 -4.56 -2.12
C ASN A 74 3.49 -4.63 -2.12
N PHE A 75 2.78 -3.52 -1.92
CA PHE A 75 1.32 -3.50 -2.08
C PHE A 75 0.87 -4.09 -3.43
N PHE A 76 1.63 -3.80 -4.49
CA PHE A 76 1.34 -4.26 -5.84
C PHE A 76 1.75 -5.70 -6.11
N THR A 77 2.38 -6.42 -5.19
CA THR A 77 2.60 -7.89 -5.32
C THR A 77 1.30 -8.66 -5.10
N LYS A 78 0.36 -8.06 -4.35
CA LYS A 78 -0.95 -8.65 -4.03
C LYS A 78 -2.12 -7.95 -4.72
N TYR A 79 -2.07 -6.62 -4.86
CA TYR A 79 -3.17 -5.83 -5.39
C TYR A 79 -2.83 -5.18 -6.74
N PRO A 80 -3.82 -4.92 -7.60
CA PRO A 80 -5.18 -5.51 -7.59
C PRO A 80 -5.11 -7.06 -7.58
N ARG A 81 -6.13 -7.73 -7.03
CA ARG A 81 -6.12 -9.19 -6.82
C ARG A 81 -6.05 -9.97 -8.14
N HIS A 82 -6.74 -9.51 -9.16
CA HIS A 82 -6.73 -9.99 -10.54
C HIS A 82 -5.64 -9.31 -11.40
N ARG A 83 -4.72 -8.62 -10.72
CA ARG A 83 -3.42 -8.15 -11.23
C ARG A 83 -3.45 -7.18 -12.42
N THR A 84 -4.60 -6.75 -12.91
CA THR A 84 -4.70 -5.72 -13.97
C THR A 84 -4.80 -4.33 -13.38
N LEU A 85 -3.84 -3.45 -13.65
CA LEU A 85 -3.86 -2.07 -13.15
C LEU A 85 -4.94 -1.25 -13.84
N ILE A 86 -5.52 -0.31 -13.11
CA ILE A 86 -6.48 0.66 -13.66
C ILE A 86 -5.81 1.95 -14.19
N SER A 87 -4.50 2.11 -13.98
CA SER A 87 -3.71 3.26 -14.43
C SER A 87 -3.28 3.12 -15.89
N ILE A 88 -3.42 4.21 -16.64
CA ILE A 88 -3.14 4.25 -18.09
C ILE A 88 -1.62 4.26 -18.35
N ASN A 89 -1.20 3.48 -19.33
CA ASN A 89 0.15 3.50 -19.92
C ASN A 89 0.07 3.84 -21.41
N LYS A 90 -0.30 5.08 -21.76
CA LYS A 90 -0.41 5.53 -23.15
C LYS A 90 0.95 5.95 -23.69
N ARG A 91 1.60 5.01 -24.38
CA ARG A 91 3.00 5.14 -24.84
C ARG A 91 3.21 6.11 -26.01
N ASN A 92 2.21 6.21 -26.88
CA ASN A 92 2.32 6.93 -28.15
C ASN A 92 1.27 8.04 -28.22
N THR A 93 1.74 9.28 -28.23
CA THR A 93 0.93 10.51 -28.28
C THR A 93 1.08 11.28 -29.59
N GLY A 94 2.07 10.91 -30.42
CA GLY A 94 2.48 11.69 -31.60
C GLY A 94 3.14 13.03 -31.26
N ARG A 95 3.50 13.28 -29.99
CA ARG A 95 4.12 14.54 -29.54
C ARG A 95 5.57 14.32 -29.13
N THR A 96 6.42 15.30 -29.44
CA THR A 96 7.84 15.34 -29.04
C THR A 96 8.04 15.88 -27.63
N ASN A 97 7.09 16.68 -27.11
CA ASN A 97 7.16 17.26 -25.77
C ASN A 97 7.05 16.17 -24.68
N LYS A 98 8.10 16.03 -23.87
CA LYS A 98 8.19 15.00 -22.83
C LYS A 98 7.19 15.18 -21.69
N GLU A 99 6.98 16.42 -21.23
CA GLU A 99 6.06 16.72 -20.13
C GLU A 99 4.62 16.44 -20.54
N PHE A 100 4.23 16.84 -21.76
CA PHE A 100 2.95 16.48 -22.34
C PHE A 100 2.75 14.96 -22.35
N ASN A 101 3.78 14.22 -22.78
CA ASN A 101 3.72 12.75 -22.83
C ASN A 101 3.52 12.13 -21.43
N MET A 102 4.12 12.72 -20.38
CA MET A 102 3.95 12.25 -19.00
C MET A 102 2.52 12.40 -18.49
N ARG A 103 1.70 13.34 -19.02
CA ARG A 103 0.27 13.45 -18.65
C ARG A 103 -0.56 12.22 -19.04
N HIS A 104 -0.02 11.40 -19.95
CA HIS A 104 -0.65 10.18 -20.43
C HIS A 104 0.05 8.90 -19.91
N ASP A 105 1.09 9.05 -19.08
CA ASP A 105 1.73 7.98 -18.34
C ASP A 105 1.37 8.12 -16.86
N TRP A 106 0.41 7.31 -16.39
CA TRP A 106 -0.13 7.43 -15.03
C TRP A 106 0.59 6.53 -14.02
N ASN A 107 1.75 5.98 -14.39
CA ASN A 107 2.46 4.99 -13.60
C ASN A 107 3.89 5.43 -13.26
N SER A 108 4.55 6.10 -14.20
CA SER A 108 5.94 6.51 -14.03
C SER A 108 6.09 7.57 -12.95
N LEU A 109 7.02 7.32 -12.03
CA LEU A 109 7.57 8.34 -11.15
C LEU A 109 8.44 9.33 -11.95
N LEU A 110 8.52 10.56 -11.46
CA LEU A 110 9.33 11.61 -12.05
C LEU A 110 10.81 11.33 -11.81
N SER A 111 11.58 11.28 -12.89
CA SER A 111 13.04 11.12 -12.88
C SER A 111 13.68 11.77 -14.10
N ASP A 112 14.95 12.16 -13.97
CA ASP A 112 15.77 12.66 -15.07
C ASP A 112 16.21 11.53 -16.02
N LYS A 113 16.06 10.26 -15.60
CA LYS A 113 16.42 9.08 -16.39
C LYS A 113 15.30 8.69 -17.34
N GLU A 114 15.47 8.96 -18.61
CA GLU A 114 14.46 8.70 -19.63
C GLU A 114 14.02 7.23 -19.68
N HIS A 115 14.94 6.28 -19.47
CA HIS A 115 14.63 4.83 -19.49
C HIS A 115 13.84 4.35 -18.26
N LEU A 116 13.74 5.16 -17.19
CA LEU A 116 12.91 4.88 -16.00
C LEU A 116 11.48 5.36 -16.20
N LYS A 117 10.85 4.91 -17.28
CA LYS A 117 9.42 5.12 -17.55
C LYS A 117 8.73 3.80 -17.83
N LEU A 118 7.52 3.60 -17.29
CA LEU A 118 6.73 2.39 -17.42
C LEU A 118 6.47 1.99 -18.88
N ARG A 119 6.46 2.96 -19.81
CA ARG A 119 6.38 2.72 -21.26
C ARG A 119 7.44 1.77 -21.83
N TYR A 120 8.57 1.62 -21.13
CA TYR A 120 9.67 0.71 -21.48
C TYR A 120 9.56 -0.65 -20.78
N TYR A 121 8.61 -0.81 -19.86
CA TYR A 121 8.36 -2.05 -19.10
C TYR A 121 7.15 -2.81 -19.63
N SER A 122 6.14 -2.11 -20.17
CA SER A 122 4.97 -2.74 -20.77
C SER A 122 4.49 -1.99 -22.01
N LYS A 123 3.94 -2.75 -22.96
CA LYS A 123 3.25 -2.23 -24.15
C LYS A 123 1.73 -2.06 -23.93
N GLU A 124 1.19 -2.68 -22.89
CA GLU A 124 -0.25 -2.69 -22.57
C GLU A 124 -0.74 -1.32 -22.10
N MET A 125 -1.99 -1.00 -22.44
CA MET A 125 -2.67 0.22 -21.98
C MET A 125 -2.97 0.17 -20.48
N PHE A 126 -3.31 -1.02 -19.98
CA PHE A 126 -3.57 -1.35 -18.58
C PHE A 126 -2.62 -2.49 -18.18
N PRO A 127 -1.42 -2.18 -17.68
CA PRO A 127 -0.40 -3.19 -17.44
C PRO A 127 -0.76 -4.17 -16.32
N HIS A 128 -0.17 -5.36 -16.36
CA HIS A 128 -0.14 -6.26 -15.21
C HIS A 128 0.61 -5.63 -14.03
N ALA A 129 0.16 -5.86 -12.80
CA ALA A 129 0.68 -5.22 -11.59
C ALA A 129 2.16 -5.55 -11.32
N ASP A 130 2.63 -6.74 -11.73
CA ASP A 130 4.05 -7.12 -11.63
C ASP A 130 4.98 -6.16 -12.40
N VAL A 131 4.49 -5.54 -13.48
CA VAL A 131 5.23 -4.52 -14.22
C VAL A 131 5.56 -3.35 -13.32
N LEU A 132 4.61 -2.93 -12.47
CA LEU A 132 4.78 -1.83 -11.53
C LEU A 132 5.69 -2.22 -10.36
N VAL A 133 5.60 -3.46 -9.85
CA VAL A 133 6.52 -3.97 -8.82
C VAL A 133 7.96 -3.94 -9.33
N LYS A 134 8.20 -4.47 -10.54
CA LYS A 134 9.51 -4.44 -11.19
C LYS A 134 10.00 -3.01 -11.41
N TYR A 135 9.12 -2.15 -11.95
CA TYR A 135 9.44 -0.74 -12.19
C TYR A 135 9.86 0.01 -10.93
N LEU A 136 9.14 -0.14 -9.82
CA LEU A 136 9.45 0.53 -8.56
C LEU A 136 10.76 0.01 -7.95
N SER A 137 11.03 -1.29 -8.07
CA SER A 137 12.30 -1.89 -7.65
C SER A 137 13.48 -1.37 -8.48
N ASP A 138 13.31 -1.28 -9.81
CA ASP A 138 14.31 -0.70 -10.70
C ASP A 138 14.49 0.81 -10.44
N PHE A 139 13.41 1.54 -10.13
CA PHE A 139 13.47 2.95 -9.78
C PHE A 139 14.28 3.19 -8.51
N GLN A 140 14.08 2.37 -7.46
CA GLN A 140 14.86 2.39 -6.24
C GLN A 140 16.35 2.14 -6.53
N ARG A 141 16.64 1.01 -7.18
CA ARG A 141 18.01 0.54 -7.45
C ARG A 141 18.78 1.48 -8.36
N MET A 142 18.19 1.84 -9.50
CA MET A 142 18.88 2.66 -10.50
C MET A 142 19.11 4.09 -10.02
N ASN A 143 18.32 4.61 -9.07
CA ASN A 143 18.56 5.89 -8.42
C ASN A 143 19.36 5.80 -7.12
N ASN A 144 19.83 4.61 -6.73
CA ASN A 144 20.57 4.37 -5.49
C ASN A 144 19.87 4.91 -4.24
N LEU A 145 18.53 4.83 -4.20
CA LEU A 145 17.78 5.39 -3.06
C LEU A 145 18.08 4.61 -1.78
N ASN A 146 18.26 5.34 -0.68
CA ASN A 146 18.56 4.78 0.65
C ASN A 146 17.31 4.15 1.26
N VAL A 147 17.10 2.85 1.00
CA VAL A 147 15.98 2.07 1.53
C VAL A 147 16.50 0.99 2.46
N GLN A 148 16.05 1.03 3.72
CA GLN A 148 16.22 -0.04 4.68
C GLN A 148 15.00 -0.96 4.61
N PHE A 149 15.19 -2.11 3.96
CA PHE A 149 14.20 -3.18 3.87
C PHE A 149 14.12 -4.00 5.17
N ASN A 150 13.03 -4.74 5.31
CA ASN A 150 12.70 -5.53 6.50
C ASN A 150 12.73 -4.69 7.80
N ALA A 151 12.26 -3.45 7.72
CA ALA A 151 12.20 -2.51 8.83
C ALA A 151 10.76 -1.99 8.98
N GLU A 152 10.00 -2.62 9.86
CA GLU A 152 8.63 -2.23 10.17
C GLU A 152 8.63 -1.21 11.32
N MET A 153 8.44 0.07 10.97
CA MET A 153 8.41 1.14 11.96
C MET A 153 7.11 1.13 12.75
N SER A 154 7.23 1.31 14.07
CA SER A 154 6.11 1.40 15.01
C SER A 154 6.44 2.37 16.14
N ASN A 155 5.46 2.63 17.01
CA ASN A 155 5.61 3.45 18.22
C ASN A 155 6.19 4.85 17.92
N ILE A 156 5.62 5.51 16.91
CA ILE A 156 6.06 6.83 16.48
C ILE A 156 5.62 7.87 17.52
N GLN A 157 6.57 8.60 18.07
CA GLN A 157 6.33 9.60 19.11
C GLN A 157 7.08 10.89 18.83
N THR A 158 6.46 12.02 19.20
CA THR A 158 7.13 13.32 19.20
C THR A 158 7.77 13.57 20.56
N VAL A 159 9.08 13.75 20.58
CA VAL A 159 9.82 14.21 21.76
C VAL A 159 9.97 15.73 21.66
N ARG A 160 9.48 16.44 22.70
CA ARG A 160 9.72 17.88 22.85
C ARG A 160 11.04 18.08 23.57
N ASN A 161 11.88 18.94 23.02
CA ASN A 161 13.11 19.37 23.69
C ASN A 161 12.90 20.78 24.23
N ASP A 162 12.60 20.91 25.52
CA ASP A 162 12.25 22.17 26.18
C ASP A 162 13.41 23.20 26.17
N SER A 163 14.63 22.76 25.84
CA SER A 163 15.82 23.64 25.75
C SER A 163 15.96 24.35 24.40
N VAL A 164 15.19 23.98 23.37
CA VAL A 164 15.26 24.59 22.04
C VAL A 164 13.85 24.92 21.60
N LYS A 165 13.53 26.22 21.49
CA LYS A 165 12.16 26.75 21.25
C LYS A 165 11.39 26.16 20.06
N GLU A 166 11.99 25.37 19.16
CA GLU A 166 11.33 24.96 17.90
C GLU A 166 11.69 23.55 17.35
N LYS A 167 12.41 22.67 18.07
CA LYS A 167 12.77 21.34 17.50
C LYS A 167 11.96 20.20 18.10
N HIS A 168 10.85 19.87 17.44
CA HIS A 168 10.21 18.57 17.57
C HIS A 168 11.10 17.51 16.91
N THR A 169 11.40 16.42 17.63
CA THR A 169 12.06 15.24 17.08
C THR A 169 11.07 14.08 17.11
N PHE A 170 10.94 13.36 16.01
CA PHE A 170 10.20 12.11 15.96
C PHE A 170 11.12 10.97 16.35
N THR A 171 10.61 10.04 17.15
CA THR A 171 11.28 8.79 17.51
C THR A 171 10.40 7.63 17.13
N MET A 172 11.00 6.52 16.73
CA MET A 172 10.30 5.30 16.32
C MET A 172 11.19 4.08 16.59
N SER A 173 10.60 2.89 16.54
CA SER A 173 11.37 1.64 16.58
C SER A 173 10.94 0.67 15.50
N ASP A 174 11.90 -0.14 15.05
CA ASP A 174 11.59 -1.32 14.26
C ASP A 174 11.06 -2.47 15.12
N GLN A 175 10.68 -3.57 14.46
CA GLN A 175 10.21 -4.80 15.10
C GLN A 175 11.27 -5.51 15.96
N TYR A 176 12.54 -5.11 15.88
CA TYR A 176 13.65 -5.63 16.67
C TYR A 176 14.05 -4.69 17.83
N ASN A 177 13.25 -3.65 18.09
CA ASN A 177 13.51 -2.59 19.08
C ASN A 177 14.74 -1.72 18.79
N ASN A 178 15.24 -1.71 17.55
CA ASN A 178 16.22 -0.70 17.13
C ASN A 178 15.54 0.67 17.12
N LYS A 179 16.23 1.70 17.63
CA LYS A 179 15.67 3.04 17.81
C LYS A 179 16.15 3.97 16.70
N TYR A 180 15.20 4.70 16.13
CA TYR A 180 15.44 5.69 15.08
C TYR A 180 14.87 7.04 15.50
N ALA A 181 15.52 8.11 15.06
CA ALA A 181 15.07 9.47 15.31
C ALA A 181 15.21 10.35 14.07
N CYS A 182 14.28 11.28 13.89
CA CYS A 182 14.38 12.28 12.84
C CYS A 182 13.69 13.59 13.11
N ARG A 183 14.08 14.62 12.37
CA ARG A 183 13.42 15.93 12.44
C ARG A 183 12.11 15.96 11.65
N TRP A 184 12.10 15.36 10.47
CA TRP A 184 10.94 15.32 9.59
C TRP A 184 10.50 13.88 9.34
N LEU A 185 9.23 13.61 9.62
CA LEU A 185 8.62 12.32 9.36
C LEU A 185 7.66 12.42 8.17
N ILE A 186 7.82 11.54 7.20
CA ILE A 186 6.94 11.41 6.03
C ILE A 186 6.32 10.01 6.06
N VAL A 187 5.02 9.95 6.34
CA VAL A 187 4.30 8.67 6.35
C VAL A 187 3.77 8.38 4.95
N ALA A 188 4.39 7.42 4.27
CA ALA A 188 4.10 7.00 2.90
C ALA A 188 3.61 5.55 2.83
N THR A 189 2.92 5.08 3.87
CA THR A 189 2.46 3.68 4.03
C THR A 189 1.22 3.35 3.19
N GLY A 190 0.54 4.35 2.65
CA GLY A 190 -0.69 4.19 1.88
C GLY A 190 -1.88 3.70 2.71
N LEU A 191 -2.95 3.30 2.02
CA LEU A 191 -4.13 2.68 2.63
C LEU A 191 -4.08 1.18 2.36
N TRP A 192 -3.99 0.37 3.41
CA TRP A 192 -3.81 -1.08 3.26
C TRP A 192 -4.55 -1.90 4.33
N LYS A 193 -5.05 -1.27 5.40
CA LYS A 193 -5.87 -1.93 6.43
C LYS A 193 -7.29 -2.12 5.90
N PRO A 194 -7.83 -3.34 5.79
CA PRO A 194 -9.17 -3.53 5.27
C PRO A 194 -10.22 -2.79 6.13
N ASN A 195 -11.17 -2.14 5.46
CA ASN A 195 -12.31 -1.53 6.15
C ASN A 195 -13.32 -2.64 6.52
N ILE A 196 -13.50 -2.88 7.82
CA ILE A 196 -14.42 -3.88 8.35
C ILE A 196 -15.47 -3.17 9.21
N PRO A 197 -16.72 -3.00 8.73
CA PRO A 197 -17.78 -2.41 9.53
C PRO A 197 -18.17 -3.35 10.68
N LYS A 198 -18.83 -2.79 11.70
CA LYS A 198 -19.29 -3.55 12.87
C LYS A 198 -20.79 -3.75 12.77
N PHE A 199 -21.21 -4.92 12.34
CA PHE A 199 -22.61 -5.34 12.36
C PHE A 199 -22.69 -6.87 12.49
N ASP A 200 -23.84 -7.40 12.91
CA ASP A 200 -24.00 -8.83 13.21
C ASP A 200 -23.80 -9.69 11.95
N GLY A 201 -22.88 -10.65 11.98
CA GLY A 201 -22.62 -11.57 10.87
C GLY A 201 -21.58 -11.11 9.86
N ILE A 202 -20.89 -9.98 10.08
CA ILE A 202 -19.78 -9.52 9.21
C ILE A 202 -18.66 -10.55 9.08
N GLU A 203 -18.45 -11.38 10.11
CA GLU A 203 -17.50 -12.50 10.13
C GLU A 203 -17.84 -13.63 9.16
N LEU A 204 -19.08 -13.68 8.65
CA LEU A 204 -19.51 -14.62 7.61
C LEU A 204 -19.02 -14.19 6.21
N THR A 205 -18.50 -12.96 6.07
CA THR A 205 -18.00 -12.45 4.80
C THR A 205 -16.57 -12.89 4.52
N GLN A 206 -16.24 -13.04 3.25
CA GLN A 206 -14.86 -13.19 2.79
C GLN A 206 -14.32 -11.81 2.37
N GLY A 207 -13.16 -11.42 2.88
CA GLY A 207 -12.56 -10.12 2.55
C GLY A 207 -11.88 -10.12 1.19
N TYR A 208 -11.92 -8.99 0.47
CA TYR A 208 -11.15 -8.79 -0.77
C TYR A 208 -9.66 -9.13 -0.62
N GLU A 209 -9.10 -8.95 0.58
CA GLU A 209 -7.74 -9.32 0.92
C GLU A 209 -7.46 -10.83 0.90
N SER A 210 -8.47 -11.70 0.96
CA SER A 210 -8.31 -13.15 1.11
C SER A 210 -9.16 -14.01 0.18
N ILE A 211 -10.14 -13.44 -0.53
CA ILE A 211 -10.98 -14.19 -1.47
C ILE A 211 -10.17 -14.95 -2.53
N SER A 212 -10.72 -16.05 -3.02
CA SER A 212 -10.17 -16.72 -4.20
C SER A 212 -10.16 -15.79 -5.41
N ILE A 213 -9.15 -15.95 -6.24
CA ILE A 213 -9.02 -15.29 -7.55
C ILE A 213 -9.33 -16.25 -8.71
N ASN A 214 -9.62 -17.52 -8.41
CA ASN A 214 -10.03 -18.50 -9.42
C ASN A 214 -11.54 -18.40 -9.62
N ALA A 215 -11.97 -18.13 -10.85
CA ALA A 215 -13.39 -18.02 -11.19
C ALA A 215 -14.14 -19.34 -10.96
N ASP A 216 -13.49 -20.49 -11.14
CA ASP A 216 -14.10 -21.82 -10.95
C ASP A 216 -14.59 -22.05 -9.50
N ASP A 217 -13.97 -21.38 -8.53
CA ASP A 217 -14.41 -21.45 -7.13
C ASP A 217 -15.77 -20.75 -6.91
N PHE A 218 -16.26 -20.03 -7.91
CA PHE A 218 -17.55 -19.33 -7.92
C PHE A 218 -18.55 -19.94 -8.92
N GLU A 219 -18.18 -21.05 -9.58
CA GLU A 219 -19.04 -21.73 -10.56
C GLU A 219 -20.40 -22.09 -9.96
N GLY A 220 -21.47 -21.59 -10.58
CA GLY A 220 -22.85 -21.87 -10.17
C GLY A 220 -23.23 -21.31 -8.79
N LYS A 221 -22.45 -20.38 -8.22
CA LYS A 221 -22.74 -19.72 -6.93
C LYS A 221 -23.45 -18.39 -7.14
N SER A 222 -24.38 -18.06 -6.24
CA SER A 222 -24.94 -16.72 -6.12
C SER A 222 -24.08 -15.89 -5.16
N VAL A 223 -23.57 -14.74 -5.61
CA VAL A 223 -22.57 -13.95 -4.88
C VAL A 223 -23.10 -12.55 -4.56
N LEU A 224 -23.00 -12.15 -3.30
CA LEU A 224 -23.23 -10.78 -2.85
C LEU A 224 -21.88 -10.08 -2.60
N ILE A 225 -21.65 -8.94 -3.23
CA ILE A 225 -20.48 -8.08 -3.00
C ILE A 225 -20.91 -6.82 -2.23
N LEU A 226 -20.34 -6.64 -1.05
CA LEU A 226 -20.47 -5.42 -0.26
C LEU A 226 -19.43 -4.41 -0.76
N GLY A 227 -19.88 -3.41 -1.52
CA GLY A 227 -19.07 -2.34 -2.07
C GLY A 227 -19.25 -2.16 -3.59
N ARG A 228 -18.95 -0.95 -4.07
CA ARG A 228 -19.04 -0.54 -5.49
C ARG A 228 -17.83 0.28 -5.95
N GLY A 229 -16.69 0.11 -5.26
CA GLY A 229 -15.41 0.70 -5.66
C GLY A 229 -14.65 -0.17 -6.67
N ASN A 230 -13.44 0.25 -7.06
CA ASN A 230 -12.62 -0.47 -8.05
C ASN A 230 -12.35 -1.94 -7.64
N SER A 231 -12.08 -2.23 -6.35
CA SER A 231 -11.90 -3.61 -5.87
C SER A 231 -13.15 -4.49 -6.02
N ALA A 232 -14.33 -3.91 -5.81
CA ALA A 232 -15.60 -4.61 -5.97
C ALA A 232 -15.87 -4.94 -7.43
N PHE A 233 -15.71 -3.95 -8.33
CA PHE A 233 -15.91 -4.12 -9.76
C PHE A 233 -14.85 -5.02 -10.39
N GLU A 234 -13.60 -4.95 -9.96
CA GLU A 234 -12.55 -5.89 -10.37
C GLU A 234 -12.94 -7.33 -10.02
N THR A 235 -13.42 -7.57 -8.80
CA THR A 235 -13.87 -8.88 -8.34
C THR A 235 -15.08 -9.36 -9.13
N ALA A 236 -16.12 -8.52 -9.25
CA ALA A 236 -17.31 -8.82 -10.03
C ALA A 236 -16.95 -9.17 -11.48
N ASN A 237 -16.14 -8.34 -12.14
CA ASN A 237 -15.70 -8.52 -13.51
C ASN A 237 -14.89 -9.81 -13.73
N ALA A 238 -14.27 -10.36 -12.69
CA ALA A 238 -13.53 -11.62 -12.80
C ALA A 238 -14.43 -12.85 -12.66
N ILE A 239 -15.54 -12.76 -11.93
CA ILE A 239 -16.36 -13.93 -11.55
C ILE A 239 -17.74 -13.96 -12.21
N TYR A 240 -18.24 -12.84 -12.76
CA TYR A 240 -19.62 -12.75 -13.25
C TYR A 240 -19.97 -13.76 -14.36
N GLY A 241 -18.98 -14.22 -15.12
CA GLY A 241 -19.17 -15.26 -16.14
C GLY A 241 -19.30 -16.69 -15.61
N ALA A 242 -18.91 -16.95 -14.36
CA ALA A 242 -18.97 -18.28 -13.71
C ALA A 242 -20.11 -18.38 -12.67
N THR A 243 -20.56 -17.26 -12.12
CA THR A 243 -21.61 -17.23 -11.09
C THR A 243 -23.01 -17.38 -11.67
N ASN A 244 -23.98 -17.81 -10.85
CA ASN A 244 -25.41 -17.68 -11.20
C ASN A 244 -25.83 -16.20 -11.28
N VAL A 245 -25.33 -15.41 -10.33
CA VAL A 245 -25.60 -13.97 -10.21
C VAL A 245 -24.55 -13.29 -9.34
N VAL A 246 -24.20 -12.06 -9.70
CA VAL A 246 -23.46 -11.11 -8.87
C VAL A 246 -24.36 -9.94 -8.51
N HIS A 247 -24.63 -9.81 -7.21
CA HIS A 247 -25.30 -8.66 -6.65
C HIS A 247 -24.30 -7.76 -5.93
N MET A 248 -24.34 -6.45 -6.19
CA MET A 248 -23.45 -5.48 -5.56
C MET A 248 -24.25 -4.42 -4.81
N ILE A 249 -23.88 -4.16 -3.56
CA ILE A 249 -24.56 -3.15 -2.74
C ILE A 249 -23.57 -2.15 -2.17
N ALA A 250 -23.93 -0.87 -2.18
CA ALA A 250 -23.19 0.16 -1.46
C ALA A 250 -24.07 1.36 -1.15
N ARG A 251 -23.64 2.21 -0.22
CA ARG A 251 -24.35 3.41 0.22
C ARG A 251 -24.54 4.52 -0.82
N SER A 252 -23.95 4.40 -2.00
CA SER A 252 -23.90 5.48 -2.99
C SER A 252 -23.89 4.95 -4.41
N ARG A 253 -24.44 5.73 -5.33
CA ARG A 253 -24.39 5.48 -6.78
C ARG A 253 -22.98 5.20 -7.31
N VAL A 254 -22.90 4.42 -8.38
CA VAL A 254 -21.67 4.19 -9.13
C VAL A 254 -21.29 5.53 -9.74
N ARG A 255 -20.07 5.97 -9.48
CA ARG A 255 -19.45 7.10 -10.16
C ARG A 255 -18.52 6.54 -11.21
N LEU A 256 -18.65 7.04 -12.44
CA LEU A 256 -17.86 6.63 -13.59
C LEU A 256 -16.73 7.64 -13.79
N ALA A 257 -15.48 7.18 -13.86
CA ALA A 257 -14.33 8.06 -13.92
C ALA A 257 -14.33 9.00 -15.14
N TRP A 258 -14.95 8.60 -16.26
CA TRP A 258 -15.07 9.46 -17.43
C TRP A 258 -16.13 10.56 -17.28
N ALA A 259 -17.08 10.40 -16.35
CA ALA A 259 -18.07 11.43 -16.05
C ALA A 259 -17.54 12.40 -14.98
N THR A 260 -16.81 11.87 -13.98
CA THR A 260 -16.32 12.67 -12.85
C THR A 260 -14.93 13.25 -13.07
N HIS A 261 -14.18 12.76 -14.06
CA HIS A 261 -12.77 13.05 -14.28
C HIS A 261 -11.87 12.68 -13.08
N TYR A 262 -12.37 11.85 -12.16
CA TYR A 262 -11.61 11.36 -11.02
C TYR A 262 -11.23 9.89 -11.22
N VAL A 263 -9.92 9.60 -11.24
CA VAL A 263 -9.39 8.27 -11.58
C VAL A 263 -9.66 7.21 -10.52
N GLY A 264 -10.04 7.62 -9.31
CA GLY A 264 -10.43 6.71 -8.22
C GLY A 264 -11.86 6.20 -8.32
N ASP A 265 -12.69 6.81 -9.17
CA ASP A 265 -14.02 6.29 -9.52
C ASP A 265 -13.89 5.09 -10.49
N LEU A 266 -15.01 4.42 -10.80
CA LEU A 266 -15.01 3.19 -11.59
C LEU A 266 -14.42 3.40 -12.99
N ARG A 267 -13.47 2.53 -13.36
CA ARG A 267 -12.79 2.53 -14.66
C ARG A 267 -13.40 1.50 -15.60
N ALA A 268 -13.51 1.89 -16.88
CA ALA A 268 -14.07 1.07 -17.96
C ALA A 268 -13.51 -0.35 -18.07
N VAL A 269 -12.24 -0.56 -17.67
CA VAL A 269 -11.58 -1.88 -17.69
C VAL A 269 -12.30 -2.94 -16.82
N ASN A 270 -13.06 -2.52 -15.81
CA ASN A 270 -13.77 -3.41 -14.88
C ASN A 270 -15.31 -3.27 -15.00
N ASN A 271 -15.82 -2.82 -16.14
CA ASN A 271 -17.25 -2.52 -16.29
C ASN A 271 -18.12 -3.69 -16.77
N GLY A 272 -17.59 -4.90 -16.96
CA GLY A 272 -18.35 -6.01 -17.56
C GLY A 272 -19.68 -6.29 -16.85
N VAL A 273 -19.69 -6.30 -15.51
CA VAL A 273 -20.91 -6.51 -14.72
C VAL A 273 -21.97 -5.39 -14.86
N LEU A 274 -21.56 -4.19 -15.29
CA LEU A 274 -22.54 -3.14 -15.62
C LEU A 274 -23.30 -3.46 -16.90
N ASP A 275 -22.64 -4.12 -17.86
CA ASP A 275 -23.27 -4.50 -19.12
C ASP A 275 -24.34 -5.56 -18.87
N THR A 276 -24.01 -6.60 -18.10
CA THR A 276 -24.96 -7.66 -17.73
C THR A 276 -26.13 -7.14 -16.90
N TYR A 277 -25.88 -6.22 -15.95
CA TYR A 277 -26.93 -5.52 -15.21
C TYR A 277 -27.87 -4.73 -16.15
N GLN A 278 -27.34 -3.92 -17.06
CA GLN A 278 -28.13 -3.09 -17.98
C GLN A 278 -28.92 -3.94 -19.00
N LEU A 279 -28.35 -5.07 -19.42
CA LEU A 279 -28.99 -6.03 -20.31
C LEU A 279 -29.90 -7.01 -19.58
N LYS A 280 -30.14 -6.81 -18.27
CA LYS A 280 -31.03 -7.64 -17.43
C LYS A 280 -30.64 -9.12 -17.41
N SER A 281 -29.34 -9.41 -17.48
CA SER A 281 -28.76 -10.75 -17.41
C SER A 281 -28.50 -11.16 -15.95
N LEU A 282 -29.55 -11.06 -15.12
CA LEU A 282 -29.62 -11.43 -13.69
C LEU A 282 -28.75 -10.62 -12.72
N ASP A 283 -27.58 -10.14 -13.10
CA ASP A 283 -26.72 -9.33 -12.24
C ASP A 283 -27.41 -8.05 -11.76
N GLY A 284 -27.06 -7.59 -10.56
CA GLY A 284 -27.82 -6.59 -9.84
C GLY A 284 -26.93 -5.59 -9.10
N ILE A 285 -27.27 -4.31 -9.18
CA ILE A 285 -26.59 -3.26 -8.44
C ILE A 285 -27.61 -2.42 -7.69
N ALA A 286 -27.48 -2.35 -6.37
CA ALA A 286 -28.39 -1.59 -5.51
C ALA A 286 -27.66 -0.57 -4.64
N GLU A 287 -28.43 0.43 -4.22
CA GLU A 287 -28.05 1.36 -3.16
C GLU A 287 -28.68 0.87 -1.86
N ALA A 288 -27.83 0.70 -0.85
CA ALA A 288 -28.24 0.22 0.47
C ALA A 288 -27.29 0.79 1.51
N PHE A 289 -27.84 1.27 2.61
CA PHE A 289 -27.03 1.67 3.75
C PHE A 289 -26.80 0.47 4.68
N LEU A 290 -25.53 0.11 4.90
CA LEU A 290 -25.17 -0.88 5.91
C LEU A 290 -25.12 -0.15 7.26
N SER A 291 -26.24 -0.15 7.98
CA SER A 291 -26.35 0.39 9.33
C SER A 291 -25.96 -0.63 10.39
N ASP A 292 -25.94 -0.21 11.66
CA ASP A 292 -25.73 -1.10 12.80
C ASP A 292 -26.90 -2.11 12.96
N GLU A 293 -28.07 -1.83 12.38
CA GLU A 293 -29.20 -2.78 12.32
C GLU A 293 -29.07 -3.83 11.22
N THR A 294 -28.12 -3.67 10.29
CA THR A 294 -27.88 -4.65 9.22
C THR A 294 -27.38 -5.96 9.79
N LYS A 295 -27.93 -7.09 9.33
CA LYS A 295 -27.53 -8.43 9.79
C LYS A 295 -27.27 -9.35 8.62
N LEU A 296 -26.22 -10.14 8.74
CA LEU A 296 -25.96 -11.30 7.89
C LEU A 296 -26.30 -12.57 8.65
N MET A 297 -27.25 -13.33 8.11
CA MET A 297 -27.70 -14.58 8.71
C MET A 297 -27.37 -15.76 7.82
N SER A 298 -27.01 -16.89 8.42
CA SER A 298 -26.92 -18.17 7.72
C SER A 298 -28.25 -18.92 7.81
N LYS A 299 -28.78 -19.35 6.66
CA LYS A 299 -30.01 -20.12 6.53
C LYS A 299 -29.80 -21.23 5.50
N ASN A 300 -29.91 -22.48 5.93
CA ASN A 300 -29.75 -23.67 5.08
C ASN A 300 -28.43 -23.71 4.28
N GLY A 301 -27.33 -23.24 4.87
CA GLY A 301 -26.02 -23.21 4.21
C GLY A 301 -25.81 -22.06 3.22
N LYS A 302 -26.79 -21.15 3.09
CA LYS A 302 -26.68 -19.90 2.35
C LYS A 302 -26.76 -18.70 3.30
N TYR A 303 -26.44 -17.53 2.80
CA TYR A 303 -26.39 -16.29 3.55
C TYR A 303 -27.45 -15.31 3.07
N GLN A 304 -28.11 -14.63 4.01
CA GLN A 304 -29.12 -13.63 3.70
C GLN A 304 -28.75 -12.32 4.39
N LEU A 305 -28.84 -11.22 3.63
CA LEU A 305 -28.74 -9.87 4.16
C LEU A 305 -30.12 -9.40 4.59
N VAL A 306 -30.23 -9.01 5.86
CA VAL A 306 -31.42 -8.38 6.42
C VAL A 306 -31.06 -6.95 6.76
N THR A 307 -31.87 -6.02 6.25
CA THR A 307 -31.75 -4.59 6.49
C THR A 307 -33.14 -4.01 6.70
N ASP A 308 -33.24 -2.98 7.54
CA ASP A 308 -34.48 -2.23 7.78
C ASP A 308 -34.72 -1.15 6.70
N ASP A 309 -33.86 -1.09 5.69
CA ASP A 309 -33.96 -0.14 4.58
C ASP A 309 -35.13 -0.50 3.65
N GLU A 310 -36.25 0.21 3.79
CA GLU A 310 -37.44 0.05 2.93
C GLU A 310 -37.13 0.27 1.44
N PHE A 311 -36.09 1.05 1.09
CA PHE A 311 -35.66 1.23 -0.30
C PHE A 311 -34.90 0.01 -0.85
N PHE A 312 -34.44 -0.89 0.02
CA PHE A 312 -33.77 -2.12 -0.35
C PHE A 312 -34.75 -3.27 -0.64
N ASP A 313 -36.07 -3.04 -0.52
CA ASP A 313 -37.09 -4.07 -0.75
C ASP A 313 -37.30 -4.41 -2.24
N ASN A 314 -36.19 -4.71 -2.93
CA ASN A 314 -36.18 -5.23 -4.28
C ASN A 314 -36.21 -6.76 -4.22
N PHE A 315 -37.21 -7.35 -4.87
CA PHE A 315 -37.44 -8.80 -4.87
C PHE A 315 -36.18 -9.61 -5.23
N ALA A 316 -35.34 -9.09 -6.14
CA ALA A 316 -34.10 -9.75 -6.55
C ALA A 316 -33.08 -9.93 -5.41
N PHE A 317 -33.04 -9.03 -4.42
CA PHE A 317 -32.08 -9.07 -3.32
C PHE A 317 -32.56 -9.86 -2.10
N ARG A 318 -33.81 -10.37 -2.12
CA ARG A 318 -34.38 -11.18 -1.04
C ARG A 318 -33.85 -12.61 -1.02
N GLU A 319 -33.28 -13.07 -2.13
CA GLU A 319 -32.70 -14.42 -2.25
C GLU A 319 -31.43 -14.59 -1.41
N SER A 320 -31.10 -15.84 -1.09
CA SER A 320 -29.91 -16.17 -0.30
C SER A 320 -28.70 -16.44 -1.19
N TYR A 321 -27.53 -16.03 -0.73
CA TYR A 321 -26.25 -16.11 -1.45
C TYR A 321 -25.40 -17.27 -0.93
N ASP A 322 -24.60 -17.87 -1.80
CA ASP A 322 -23.63 -18.90 -1.42
C ASP A 322 -22.34 -18.27 -0.88
N VAL A 323 -22.01 -17.04 -1.31
CA VAL A 323 -20.82 -16.30 -0.89
C VAL A 323 -21.15 -14.82 -0.70
N ILE A 324 -20.62 -14.23 0.37
CA ILE A 324 -20.64 -12.78 0.58
C ILE A 324 -19.20 -12.27 0.61
N ILE A 325 -18.90 -11.30 -0.24
CA ILE A 325 -17.57 -10.72 -0.41
C ILE A 325 -17.56 -9.29 0.11
N ARG A 326 -16.64 -8.96 1.02
CA ARG A 326 -16.42 -7.60 1.52
C ARG A 326 -15.37 -6.88 0.68
N CYS A 327 -15.82 -5.92 -0.13
CA CYS A 327 -15.02 -5.02 -0.96
C CYS A 327 -15.20 -3.54 -0.55
N LEU A 328 -15.11 -3.26 0.75
CA LEU A 328 -15.42 -1.96 1.36
C LEU A 328 -14.24 -0.98 1.44
N GLY A 329 -13.16 -1.25 0.70
CA GLY A 329 -11.96 -0.43 0.62
C GLY A 329 -10.98 -0.64 1.77
N PHE A 330 -9.94 0.20 1.79
CA PHE A 330 -8.89 0.20 2.80
C PHE A 330 -8.88 1.53 3.56
N THR A 331 -8.46 1.48 4.82
CA THR A 331 -8.25 2.64 5.67
C THR A 331 -6.77 2.83 5.97
N PHE A 332 -6.45 4.01 6.51
CA PHE A 332 -5.14 4.31 7.04
C PHE A 332 -4.94 3.52 8.34
N ASP A 333 -3.72 3.03 8.55
CA ASP A 333 -3.35 2.35 9.77
C ASP A 333 -2.70 3.33 10.75
N ASP A 334 -3.46 3.74 11.77
CA ASP A 334 -3.04 4.68 12.80
C ASP A 334 -2.32 4.01 13.98
N GLU A 335 -2.25 2.68 14.00
CA GLU A 335 -1.53 1.90 15.02
C GLU A 335 -0.02 2.20 15.04
N LEU A 336 0.53 2.72 13.93
CA LEU A 336 1.90 3.22 13.83
C LEU A 336 2.24 4.28 14.89
N PHE A 337 1.24 5.05 15.32
CA PHE A 337 1.37 6.10 16.35
C PHE A 337 0.95 5.64 17.74
N TYR A 338 0.40 4.43 17.87
CA TYR A 338 -0.14 3.95 19.13
C TYR A 338 0.98 3.51 20.08
N ASN A 339 0.91 3.98 21.32
CA ASN A 339 1.69 3.48 22.44
C ASN A 339 0.69 3.00 23.51
N PRO A 340 0.67 1.71 23.90
CA PRO A 340 -0.21 1.23 24.98
C PRO A 340 0.05 1.89 26.34
N TYR A 341 1.20 2.58 26.50
CA TYR A 341 1.61 3.27 27.72
C TYR A 341 1.46 4.80 27.65
N SER A 342 0.85 5.37 26.61
CA SER A 342 0.56 6.80 26.53
C SER A 342 -0.86 7.04 26.09
N PRO A 343 -1.59 8.01 26.69
CA PRO A 343 -2.92 8.33 26.22
C PRO A 343 -2.84 8.75 24.74
N PRO A 344 -3.83 8.37 23.91
CA PRO A 344 -3.85 8.79 22.51
C PRO A 344 -3.73 10.31 22.46
N LEU A 345 -2.84 10.81 21.60
CA LEU A 345 -2.72 12.24 21.29
C LEU A 345 -4.02 12.73 20.62
N PHE A 346 -5.07 12.91 21.40
CA PHE A 346 -6.25 13.69 21.04
C PHE A 346 -5.79 15.14 20.90
N GLY A 347 -5.41 15.54 19.68
CA GLY A 347 -5.09 16.94 19.41
C GLY A 347 -4.46 17.29 18.07
N MET A 348 -3.83 16.36 17.34
CA MET A 348 -3.14 16.73 16.07
C MET A 348 -3.33 15.75 14.89
N ALA A 349 -4.13 14.69 15.06
CA ALA A 349 -4.47 13.77 13.97
C ALA A 349 -5.85 14.03 13.34
N GLN A 350 -6.62 15.03 13.81
CA GLN A 350 -7.95 15.34 13.26
C GLN A 350 -7.93 16.10 11.93
N SER A 351 -6.80 16.67 11.49
CA SER A 351 -6.72 17.40 10.21
C SER A 351 -6.45 16.51 8.98
N TRP A 352 -6.17 15.22 9.16
CA TRP A 352 -5.77 14.32 8.06
C TRP A 352 -6.93 13.62 7.35
N LYS A 353 -8.18 13.85 7.77
CA LYS A 353 -9.37 13.38 7.05
C LYS A 353 -9.72 14.19 5.79
N ARG A 354 -9.05 15.34 5.51
CA ARG A 354 -9.40 16.24 4.39
C ARG A 354 -8.28 16.57 3.39
N MET A 355 -7.03 16.12 3.55
CA MET A 355 -5.97 16.43 2.58
C MET A 355 -5.70 15.29 1.60
N ALA A 356 -6.62 15.11 0.65
CA ALA A 356 -6.37 14.51 -0.68
C ALA A 356 -7.53 14.73 -1.68
N ILE A 357 -8.51 15.58 -1.36
CA ILE A 357 -9.53 16.06 -2.30
C ILE A 357 -9.43 17.57 -2.28
N CYS A 358 -8.57 18.13 -3.13
CA CYS A 358 -8.66 19.55 -3.46
C CYS A 358 -9.98 19.77 -4.21
N GLU A 359 -11.01 20.17 -3.47
CA GLU A 359 -12.00 21.11 -3.98
C GLU A 359 -11.25 22.33 -4.51
N ASN A 360 -11.22 22.48 -5.83
CA ASN A 360 -11.12 23.74 -6.56
C ASN A 360 -11.31 23.40 -8.05
N ALA A 361 -12.57 23.20 -8.42
CA ALA A 361 -13.05 23.49 -9.77
C ALA A 361 -14.12 24.56 -9.58
N GLY A 362 -13.76 25.80 -9.94
CA GLY A 362 -14.75 26.80 -10.30
C GLY A 362 -15.37 26.49 -11.66
#